data_AF-M3Z1A5-F1
#
_entry.id   AF-M3Z1A5-F1
#
_cell.length_a   1.000
_cell.length_b   1.000
_cell.length_c   1.000
_cell.angle_alpha   90.00
_cell.angle_beta   90.00
_cell.angle_gamma   90.00
#
_symmetry.space_group_name_H-M   'P 1'
#
loop_
_entity.id
_entity.type
_entity.pdbx_description
1 polymer ?
#
loop_
_entity_poly.entity_id
_entity_poly.type
_entity_poly.pdbx_seq_one_letter_code
_entity_poly.pdbx_strand_id
1 'polypeptide(L)'
;MEGPRPFAREWCAQSLPLMRGGILRLWLLLLDFGLNATLPHEEDVHFINEYVNLHNELRGNVLPRGSNLRFMTWDTALSRTARAWGKKCILDHNNHLEELNMAHPVFNGIGENIWVGPENEFTASIAIRSWYEERKRYNFENDSCSSDCSNYKQLVWDTSYKVGCAATSCTRVGHIRYGVIFICNYAPGGSLSRRPYRPGKICAQCSRDDRCTDFLCSNAERDQSVYYRFWYPRWEVPRPIVCDPLCLFIFFLRMLCFSICIVVVLIIQSRFPNILLEEEMMLASDLTEVGPEQLQEKEEEMEEGDRGKVEEEEEYKEKEEEKEGDEKEEGEGEDDEQEKKEKESVEDEDLPPQ
;
A
#
# COMPACT_ATOMS: atom_id res chain seq x y z
N MET A 1 -74.82 20.83 33.12
CA MET A 1 -74.11 20.70 31.84
C MET A 1 -73.29 19.43 31.92
N GLU A 2 -73.70 18.51 31.05
CA GLU A 2 -73.14 17.21 30.61
C GLU A 2 -72.10 16.48 31.48
N GLY A 3 -72.46 15.26 31.89
CA GLY A 3 -71.54 14.20 32.31
C GLY A 3 -71.01 13.40 31.11
N PRO A 4 -70.66 12.09 31.25
CA PRO A 4 -70.43 11.31 32.47
C PRO A 4 -69.10 10.50 32.46
N ARG A 5 -68.81 9.87 33.61
CA ARG A 5 -67.92 8.68 33.78
C ARG A 5 -68.49 7.46 32.97
N PRO A 6 -68.01 6.18 33.01
CA PRO A 6 -67.02 5.56 33.90
C PRO A 6 -66.26 4.27 33.38
N PHE A 7 -65.59 3.60 34.33
CA PHE A 7 -65.44 2.14 34.51
C PHE A 7 -64.57 1.29 33.56
N ALA A 8 -63.58 0.66 34.21
CA ALA A 8 -62.86 -0.52 33.80
C ALA A 8 -63.78 -1.71 33.44
N ARG A 9 -63.29 -2.57 32.55
CA ARG A 9 -63.76 -3.96 32.44
C ARG A 9 -62.62 -4.86 31.96
N GLU A 10 -62.15 -5.70 32.88
CA GLU A 10 -61.35 -6.89 32.60
C GLU A 10 -62.06 -7.81 31.59
N TRP A 11 -61.29 -8.41 30.69
CA TRP A 11 -61.67 -9.63 29.99
C TRP A 11 -60.60 -10.70 30.20
N CYS A 12 -61.11 -11.91 30.38
CA CYS A 12 -60.51 -13.05 31.06
C CYS A 12 -59.30 -13.69 30.37
N ALA A 13 -58.51 -14.35 31.21
CA ALA A 13 -57.60 -15.43 30.85
C ALA A 13 -58.32 -16.63 30.23
N GLN A 14 -57.66 -17.33 29.30
CA GLN A 14 -57.85 -18.76 29.05
C GLN A 14 -56.53 -19.43 28.62
N SER A 15 -56.08 -20.35 29.49
CA SER A 15 -55.31 -21.60 29.29
C SER A 15 -53.93 -21.65 28.59
N LEU A 16 -52.90 -21.88 29.43
CA LEU A 16 -51.70 -22.78 29.37
C LEU A 16 -51.51 -23.73 28.15
N PRO A 17 -50.26 -24.14 27.78
CA PRO A 17 -49.18 -24.65 28.65
C PRO A 17 -47.79 -23.99 28.43
N LEU A 18 -46.98 -23.80 29.48
CA LEU A 18 -45.99 -24.72 30.06
C LEU A 18 -44.75 -25.02 29.17
N MET A 19 -43.61 -24.48 29.61
CA MET A 19 -42.23 -24.97 29.46
C MET A 19 -41.54 -24.92 28.09
N ARG A 20 -40.64 -23.92 27.91
CA ARG A 20 -39.17 -24.07 27.85
C ARG A 20 -38.57 -22.80 27.23
N GLY A 21 -38.17 -21.86 28.07
CA GLY A 21 -37.49 -20.63 27.64
C GLY A 21 -36.22 -20.32 28.42
N GLY A 22 -35.65 -21.30 29.12
CA GLY A 22 -34.41 -21.17 29.90
C GLY A 22 -33.14 -21.24 29.06
N ILE A 23 -33.14 -20.75 27.82
CA ILE A 23 -31.95 -20.77 26.92
C ILE A 23 -31.68 -19.38 26.28
N LEU A 24 -32.51 -18.37 26.50
CA LEU A 24 -32.32 -17.02 25.91
C LEU A 24 -31.61 -16.00 26.81
N ARG A 25 -30.90 -16.44 27.85
CA ARG A 25 -30.03 -15.57 28.67
C ARG A 25 -28.57 -16.03 28.78
N LEU A 26 -28.17 -17.01 27.96
CA LEU A 26 -26.77 -17.48 27.86
C LEU A 26 -26.20 -17.34 26.44
N TRP A 27 -26.83 -16.52 25.58
CA TRP A 27 -26.36 -16.21 24.22
C TRP A 27 -25.97 -14.73 24.04
N LEU A 28 -25.85 -13.98 25.14
CA LEU A 28 -25.34 -12.59 25.15
C LEU A 28 -24.00 -12.45 25.89
N LEU A 29 -23.32 -13.57 26.17
CA LEU A 29 -21.95 -13.58 26.75
C LEU A 29 -20.92 -14.31 25.86
N LEU A 30 -21.25 -14.52 24.58
CA LEU A 30 -20.34 -15.14 23.60
C LEU A 30 -20.37 -14.38 22.26
N LEU A 31 -20.36 -13.05 22.33
CA LEU A 31 -19.89 -12.21 21.23
C LEU A 31 -18.59 -11.54 21.68
N ASP A 32 -17.51 -12.02 21.08
CA ASP A 32 -16.26 -11.31 20.83
C ASP A 32 -15.31 -11.05 22.02
N PHE A 33 -14.88 -12.12 22.69
CA PHE A 33 -13.51 -12.20 23.22
C PHE A 33 -12.69 -13.25 22.45
N GLY A 34 -12.77 -13.19 21.12
CA GLY A 34 -11.64 -13.57 20.28
C GLY A 34 -10.90 -12.29 19.93
N LEU A 35 -9.79 -11.99 20.62
CA LEU A 35 -8.81 -11.05 20.07
C LEU A 35 -8.26 -11.69 18.78
N ASN A 36 -8.94 -11.50 17.66
CA ASN A 36 -8.26 -11.49 16.38
C ASN A 36 -7.54 -10.13 16.36
N ALA A 37 -6.33 -10.11 16.93
CA ALA A 37 -5.50 -8.92 16.97
C ALA A 37 -5.16 -8.55 15.52
N THR A 38 -6.00 -7.72 14.92
CA THR A 38 -5.75 -7.16 13.60
C THR A 38 -4.59 -6.20 13.76
N LEU A 39 -3.58 -6.31 12.90
CA LEU A 39 -2.44 -5.40 12.91
C LEU A 39 -2.94 -3.94 12.81
N PRO A 40 -2.26 -3.02 13.50
CA PRO A 40 -2.69 -1.63 13.53
C PRO A 40 -2.62 -0.99 12.15
N HIS A 41 -3.65 -0.19 11.84
CA HIS A 41 -3.62 0.67 10.66
C HIS A 41 -2.59 1.79 10.86
N GLU A 42 -1.90 2.16 9.79
CA GLU A 42 -0.81 3.15 9.76
C GLU A 42 -1.17 4.56 10.28
N GLU A 43 -2.45 4.89 10.31
CA GLU A 43 -2.97 6.19 10.77
C GLU A 43 -3.53 6.12 12.21
N ASP A 44 -3.42 4.99 12.90
CA ASP A 44 -3.87 4.87 14.29
C ASP A 44 -2.91 5.62 15.24
N VAL A 45 -3.47 6.61 15.93
CA VAL A 45 -2.74 7.54 16.81
C VAL A 45 -2.04 6.84 17.96
N HIS A 46 -2.60 5.77 18.52
CA HIS A 46 -1.98 5.06 19.64
C HIS A 46 -0.67 4.40 19.19
N PHE A 47 -0.69 3.72 18.04
CA PHE A 47 0.49 3.05 17.49
C PHE A 47 1.54 4.04 17.00
N ILE A 48 1.12 5.13 16.34
CA ILE A 48 2.03 6.22 15.93
C ILE A 48 2.82 6.73 17.14
N ASN A 49 2.12 7.01 18.25
CA ASN A 49 2.75 7.49 19.47
C ASN A 49 3.71 6.45 20.07
N GLU A 50 3.33 5.17 20.12
CA GLU A 50 4.21 4.10 20.59
C GLU A 50 5.52 4.08 19.79
N TYR A 51 5.43 4.14 18.46
CA TYR A 51 6.59 3.98 17.59
C TYR A 51 7.52 5.18 17.74
N VAL A 52 6.99 6.39 17.62
CA VAL A 52 7.78 7.63 17.73
C VAL A 52 8.40 7.79 19.12
N ASN A 53 7.62 7.53 20.18
CA ASN A 53 8.13 7.66 21.55
C ASN A 53 9.25 6.68 21.83
N LEU A 54 9.13 5.42 21.38
CA LEU A 54 10.18 4.44 21.56
C LEU A 54 11.45 4.79 20.78
N HIS A 55 11.32 5.27 19.53
CA HIS A 55 12.47 5.77 18.78
C HIS A 55 13.18 6.90 19.54
N ASN A 56 12.44 7.90 20.02
CA ASN A 56 13.01 9.03 20.74
C ASN A 56 13.60 8.63 22.09
N GLU A 57 12.97 7.72 22.85
CA GLU A 57 13.49 7.17 24.10
C GLU A 57 14.87 6.53 23.87
N LEU A 58 14.98 5.68 22.85
CA LEU A 58 16.22 4.97 22.53
C LEU A 58 17.31 5.93 22.03
N ARG A 59 16.94 6.88 21.16
CA ARG A 59 17.85 7.93 20.65
C ARG A 59 18.38 8.81 21.79
N GLY A 60 17.53 9.26 22.71
CA GLY A 60 17.93 10.09 23.85
C GLY A 60 18.87 9.37 24.84
N ASN A 61 18.87 8.04 24.85
CA ASN A 61 19.61 7.21 25.80
C ASN A 61 20.80 6.44 25.22
N VAL A 62 21.25 6.79 24.01
CA VAL A 62 22.43 6.16 23.41
C VAL A 62 23.71 6.36 24.24
N LEU A 63 24.62 5.39 24.12
CA LEU A 63 25.97 5.46 24.65
C LEU A 63 26.98 5.18 23.51
N PRO A 64 28.04 6.02 23.35
CA PRO A 64 28.29 7.28 24.06
C PRO A 64 27.16 8.31 23.83
N ARG A 65 27.04 9.32 24.71
CA ARG A 65 25.95 10.31 24.62
C ARG A 65 26.05 11.10 23.31
N GLY A 66 24.94 11.22 22.59
CA GLY A 66 24.85 12.01 21.36
C GLY A 66 24.67 13.50 21.64
N SER A 67 25.40 14.34 20.93
CA SER A 67 25.35 15.81 21.08
C SER A 67 24.49 16.53 20.03
N ASN A 68 24.13 15.84 18.94
CA ASN A 68 23.46 16.42 17.77
C ASN A 68 22.28 15.58 17.24
N LEU A 69 21.74 14.66 18.04
CA LEU A 69 20.64 13.79 17.64
C LEU A 69 19.35 14.59 17.51
N ARG A 70 18.69 14.53 16.34
CA ARG A 70 17.40 15.20 16.12
C ARG A 70 16.23 14.44 16.76
N PHE A 71 15.26 15.19 17.26
CA PHE A 71 13.96 14.67 17.66
C PHE A 71 13.22 14.12 16.44
N MET A 72 12.62 12.95 16.58
CA MET A 72 11.95 12.25 15.50
C MET A 72 10.44 12.45 15.59
N THR A 73 9.79 12.65 14.45
CA THR A 73 8.34 12.82 14.34
C THR A 73 7.76 11.92 13.25
N TRP A 74 6.46 11.65 13.35
CA TRP A 74 5.79 10.79 12.39
C TRP A 74 5.66 11.45 11.00
N ASP A 75 5.78 10.62 9.97
CA ASP A 75 5.49 10.99 8.59
C ASP A 75 4.60 9.94 7.93
N THR A 76 3.39 10.36 7.54
CA THR A 76 2.39 9.48 6.92
C THR A 76 2.81 8.97 5.56
N ALA A 77 3.60 9.73 4.78
CA ALA A 77 4.05 9.27 3.48
C ALA A 77 5.07 8.14 3.65
N LEU A 78 6.04 8.28 4.56
CA LEU A 78 6.98 7.19 4.87
C LEU A 78 6.26 5.91 5.33
N SER A 79 5.21 6.04 6.14
CA SER A 79 4.43 4.88 6.60
C SER A 79 3.67 4.20 5.46
N ARG A 80 3.10 4.97 4.52
CA ARG A 80 2.45 4.43 3.32
C ARG A 80 3.45 3.70 2.42
N THR A 81 4.69 4.18 2.32
CA THR A 81 5.80 3.50 1.62
C THR A 81 6.12 2.16 2.27
N ALA A 82 6.31 2.16 3.59
CA ALA A 82 6.59 0.95 4.37
C ALA A 82 5.47 -0.08 4.18
N ARG A 83 4.20 0.35 4.23
CA ARG A 83 3.04 -0.52 3.99
C ARG A 83 3.04 -1.08 2.58
N ALA A 84 3.21 -0.21 1.57
CA ALA A 84 3.19 -0.60 0.16
C ALA A 84 4.28 -1.64 -0.15
N TRP A 85 5.47 -1.47 0.42
CA TRP A 85 6.55 -2.46 0.29
C TRP A 85 6.24 -3.74 1.05
N GLY A 86 5.77 -3.64 2.30
CA GLY A 86 5.41 -4.78 3.13
C GLY A 86 4.33 -5.68 2.52
N LYS A 87 3.39 -5.13 1.73
CA LYS A 87 2.38 -5.90 0.96
C LYS A 87 2.99 -6.91 -0.02
N LYS A 88 4.24 -6.71 -0.46
CA LYS A 88 4.94 -7.65 -1.33
C LYS A 88 5.37 -8.92 -0.58
N CYS A 89 5.46 -8.88 0.76
CA CYS A 89 5.86 -10.02 1.59
C CYS A 89 7.23 -10.64 1.22
N ILE A 90 8.17 -9.80 0.77
CA ILE A 90 9.55 -10.18 0.43
C ILE A 90 10.51 -9.67 1.49
N LEU A 91 11.59 -10.42 1.74
CA LEU A 91 12.66 -10.04 2.67
C LEU A 91 13.80 -9.36 1.90
N ASP A 92 13.48 -8.22 1.30
CA ASP A 92 14.42 -7.38 0.56
C ASP A 92 14.13 -5.91 0.84
N HIS A 93 15.14 -5.07 0.66
CA HIS A 93 15.00 -3.62 0.77
C HIS A 93 14.25 -3.03 -0.42
N ASN A 94 13.51 -1.94 -0.17
CA ASN A 94 12.79 -1.23 -1.19
C ASN A 94 13.77 -0.60 -2.22
N ASN A 95 13.65 -1.00 -3.48
CA ASN A 95 14.52 -0.54 -4.56
C ASN A 95 14.22 0.90 -5.03
N HIS A 96 13.17 1.53 -4.53
CA HIS A 96 12.76 2.89 -4.89
C HIS A 96 13.17 3.98 -3.88
N LEU A 97 13.94 3.63 -2.84
CA LEU A 97 14.25 4.53 -1.72
C LEU A 97 15.13 5.73 -2.11
N GLU A 98 15.97 5.58 -3.13
CA GLU A 98 16.86 6.64 -3.63
C GLU A 98 16.19 7.53 -4.68
N GLU A 99 15.13 7.03 -5.33
CA GLU A 99 14.48 7.69 -6.44
C GLU A 99 13.58 8.86 -6.01
N LEU A 100 13.68 9.97 -6.72
CA LEU A 100 12.86 11.17 -6.49
C LEU A 100 11.37 10.85 -6.71
N ASN A 101 10.53 11.26 -5.76
CA ASN A 101 9.07 11.11 -5.81
C ASN A 101 8.55 9.66 -5.88
N MET A 102 9.41 8.67 -5.59
CA MET A 102 9.00 7.26 -5.61
C MET A 102 8.71 6.72 -4.21
N ALA A 103 9.56 7.01 -3.23
CA ALA A 103 9.38 6.61 -1.83
C ALA A 103 8.85 7.73 -0.91
N HIS A 104 8.93 9.00 -1.32
CA HIS A 104 8.40 10.15 -0.57
C HIS A 104 8.21 11.35 -1.53
N PRO A 105 7.23 12.28 -1.30
CA PRO A 105 7.02 13.43 -2.19
C PRO A 105 8.04 14.56 -2.05
N VAL A 106 8.82 14.58 -0.96
CA VAL A 106 9.75 15.68 -0.62
C VAL A 106 11.17 15.19 -0.39
N PHE A 107 11.33 13.95 0.08
CA PHE A 107 12.61 13.40 0.49
C PHE A 107 13.05 12.35 -0.53
N ASN A 108 14.35 12.23 -0.71
CA ASN A 108 15.05 11.17 -1.41
C ASN A 108 16.09 10.56 -0.46
N GLY A 109 16.66 9.42 -0.85
CA GLY A 109 17.59 8.68 0.00
C GLY A 109 16.91 8.29 1.31
N ILE A 110 15.80 7.57 1.22
CA ILE A 110 15.00 7.13 2.36
C ILE A 110 15.70 5.94 3.04
N GLY A 111 15.90 6.04 4.35
CA GLY A 111 16.43 4.93 5.14
C GLY A 111 15.36 3.88 5.40
N GLU A 112 15.76 2.63 5.64
CA GLU A 112 14.82 1.55 5.89
C GLU A 112 15.38 0.54 6.90
N ASN A 113 14.57 0.21 7.91
CA ASN A 113 14.78 -0.97 8.73
C ASN A 113 13.65 -1.95 8.49
N ILE A 114 14.00 -3.24 8.44
CA ILE A 114 13.04 -4.34 8.28
C ILE A 114 13.19 -5.29 9.46
N TRP A 115 12.07 -5.73 10.01
CA TRP A 115 11.98 -6.82 10.97
C TRP A 115 11.01 -7.86 10.42
N VAL A 116 11.35 -9.13 10.58
CA VAL A 116 10.50 -10.25 10.19
C VAL A 116 10.46 -11.27 11.32
N GLY A 117 9.28 -11.79 11.61
CA GLY A 117 9.09 -12.82 12.61
C GLY A 117 7.68 -13.41 12.59
N PRO A 118 7.39 -14.41 13.44
CA PRO A 118 6.05 -14.96 13.59
C PRO A 118 5.06 -13.89 14.05
N GLU A 119 3.83 -13.90 13.51
CA GLU A 119 2.80 -12.90 13.82
C GLU A 119 2.44 -12.84 15.31
N ASN A 120 2.40 -13.99 15.98
CA ASN A 120 2.11 -14.10 17.41
C ASN A 120 3.24 -13.59 18.33
N GLU A 121 4.43 -13.34 17.80
CA GLU A 121 5.58 -12.80 18.52
C GLU A 121 5.78 -11.30 18.24
N PHE A 122 5.04 -10.73 17.29
CA PHE A 122 5.21 -9.37 16.87
C PHE A 122 4.61 -8.38 17.88
N THR A 123 5.45 -7.44 18.32
CA THR A 123 5.04 -6.11 18.75
C THR A 123 6.03 -5.11 18.17
N ALA A 124 5.60 -3.88 17.90
CA ALA A 124 6.51 -2.84 17.42
C ALA A 124 7.65 -2.59 18.42
N SER A 125 7.36 -2.66 19.72
CA SER A 125 8.38 -2.58 20.78
C SER A 125 9.46 -3.66 20.64
N ILE A 126 9.07 -4.92 20.41
CA ILE A 126 10.03 -6.03 20.19
C ILE A 126 10.89 -5.74 18.95
N ALA A 127 10.28 -5.36 17.83
CA ALA A 127 10.99 -5.09 16.59
C ALA A 127 11.99 -3.93 16.72
N ILE A 128 11.54 -2.77 17.21
CA ILE A 128 12.38 -1.58 17.37
C ILE A 128 13.50 -1.82 18.40
N ARG A 129 13.21 -2.52 19.51
CA ARG A 129 14.26 -2.86 20.49
C ARG A 129 15.25 -3.88 19.93
N SER A 130 14.82 -4.80 19.07
CA SER A 130 15.74 -5.74 18.40
C SER A 130 16.74 -5.02 17.50
N TRP A 131 16.29 -4.04 16.72
CA TRP A 131 17.18 -3.16 15.95
C TRP A 131 18.13 -2.39 16.86
N TYR A 132 17.65 -1.85 17.99
CA TYR A 132 18.52 -1.13 18.93
C TYR A 132 19.59 -2.03 19.55
N GLU A 133 19.28 -3.30 19.82
CA GLU A 133 20.20 -4.23 20.46
C GLU A 133 21.38 -4.67 19.56
N GLU A 134 21.32 -4.40 18.25
CA GLU A 134 22.48 -4.44 17.36
C GLU A 134 23.64 -3.55 17.83
N ARG A 135 23.39 -2.56 18.70
CA ARG A 135 24.45 -1.77 19.37
C ARG A 135 25.51 -2.64 20.04
N LYS A 136 25.18 -3.86 20.47
CA LYS A 136 26.13 -4.82 21.06
C LYS A 136 27.18 -5.31 20.05
N ARG A 137 26.87 -5.21 18.76
CA ARG A 137 27.72 -5.60 17.62
C ARG A 137 28.43 -4.40 17.00
N TYR A 138 28.04 -3.18 17.36
CA TYR A 138 28.65 -1.96 16.87
C TYR A 138 29.70 -1.41 17.83
N ASN A 139 30.89 -1.14 17.30
CA ASN A 139 31.93 -0.42 18.01
C ASN A 139 31.97 1.05 17.55
N PHE A 140 31.57 1.94 18.46
CA PHE A 140 31.49 3.38 18.16
C PHE A 140 32.86 4.02 17.91
N GLU A 141 33.92 3.56 18.59
CA GLU A 141 35.23 4.20 18.56
C GLU A 141 35.93 4.06 17.21
N ASN A 142 35.74 2.94 16.51
CA ASN A 142 36.32 2.71 15.18
C ASN A 142 35.26 2.65 14.07
N ASP A 143 33.98 2.89 14.39
CA ASP A 143 32.84 2.81 13.46
C ASP A 143 32.72 1.46 12.73
N SER A 144 33.10 0.36 13.39
CA SER A 144 33.05 -0.99 12.82
C SER A 144 31.93 -1.83 13.43
N CYS A 145 31.41 -2.78 12.66
CA CYS A 145 30.46 -3.76 13.16
C CYS A 145 31.04 -5.17 13.08
N SER A 146 30.87 -5.95 14.15
CA SER A 146 31.30 -7.36 14.17
C SER A 146 30.40 -8.28 13.34
N SER A 147 29.19 -7.80 13.04
CA SER A 147 28.16 -8.38 12.16
C SER A 147 27.19 -7.25 11.80
N ASP A 148 26.13 -7.52 11.03
CA ASP A 148 25.20 -6.45 10.65
C ASP A 148 24.64 -5.70 11.88
N CYS A 149 24.65 -4.37 11.74
CA CYS A 149 24.36 -3.35 12.74
C CYS A 149 23.63 -2.15 12.11
N SER A 150 23.24 -2.29 10.84
CA SER A 150 22.69 -1.23 10.00
C SER A 150 21.40 -0.68 10.60
N ASN A 151 20.54 -1.55 11.15
CA ASN A 151 19.29 -1.13 11.76
C ASN A 151 19.54 -0.26 13.00
N TYR A 152 20.51 -0.61 13.86
CA TYR A 152 20.92 0.24 14.98
C TYR A 152 21.43 1.59 14.47
N LYS A 153 22.36 1.60 13.51
CA LYS A 153 22.95 2.84 12.99
C LYS A 153 21.87 3.77 12.40
N GLN A 154 20.92 3.22 11.65
CA GLN A 154 19.79 3.99 11.09
C GLN A 154 18.84 4.52 12.17
N LEU A 155 18.49 3.70 13.16
CA LEU A 155 17.60 4.10 14.27
C LEU A 155 18.16 5.30 15.04
N VAL A 156 19.48 5.33 15.25
CA VAL A 156 20.18 6.41 15.97
C VAL A 156 20.86 7.42 15.05
N TRP A 157 20.48 7.48 13.78
CA TRP A 157 21.08 8.42 12.82
C TRP A 157 20.71 9.86 13.16
N ASP A 158 21.71 10.72 13.33
CA ASP A 158 21.56 12.09 13.84
C ASP A 158 20.67 12.99 12.98
N THR A 159 20.77 12.83 11.67
CA THR A 159 20.06 13.68 10.71
C THR A 159 18.64 13.21 10.40
N SER A 160 18.31 11.94 10.64
CA SER A 160 16.97 11.38 10.44
C SER A 160 16.01 11.91 11.52
N TYR A 161 14.94 12.59 11.09
CA TYR A 161 13.97 13.24 11.99
C TYR A 161 12.51 12.95 11.64
N LYS A 162 12.26 12.29 10.51
CA LYS A 162 10.96 11.73 10.14
C LYS A 162 11.03 10.22 10.14
N VAL A 163 9.99 9.58 10.64
CA VAL A 163 9.82 8.11 10.57
C VAL A 163 8.38 7.78 10.22
N GLY A 164 8.19 6.75 9.42
CA GLY A 164 6.90 6.14 9.19
C GLY A 164 7.06 4.64 9.06
N CYS A 165 6.22 3.89 9.77
CA CYS A 165 6.31 2.43 9.84
C CYS A 165 5.00 1.75 9.47
N ALA A 166 5.08 0.49 9.09
CA ALA A 166 3.92 -0.37 8.84
C ALA A 166 4.24 -1.83 9.20
N ALA A 167 3.23 -2.54 9.73
CA ALA A 167 3.27 -3.98 9.94
C ALA A 167 2.31 -4.64 8.95
N THR A 168 2.78 -5.67 8.24
CA THR A 168 1.97 -6.41 7.26
C THR A 168 2.04 -7.90 7.55
N SER A 169 0.88 -8.53 7.75
CA SER A 169 0.78 -9.99 7.86
C SER A 169 0.99 -10.65 6.50
N CYS A 170 1.78 -11.69 6.47
CA CYS A 170 2.19 -12.43 5.29
C CYS A 170 1.95 -13.92 5.49
N THR A 171 1.23 -14.55 4.55
CA THR A 171 1.06 -16.02 4.55
C THR A 171 2.42 -16.72 4.57
N ARG A 172 3.42 -16.14 3.88
CA ARG A 172 4.81 -16.54 3.93
C ARG A 172 5.72 -15.34 3.68
N VAL A 173 6.81 -15.24 4.43
CA VAL A 173 7.91 -14.29 4.21
C VAL A 173 9.23 -15.00 4.51
N GLY A 174 10.10 -15.11 3.51
CA GLY A 174 11.26 -16.00 3.57
C GLY A 174 10.89 -17.44 3.95
N HIS A 175 11.44 -17.92 5.07
CA HIS A 175 11.16 -19.25 5.61
C HIS A 175 10.00 -19.29 6.62
N ILE A 176 9.42 -18.15 7.00
CA ILE A 176 8.38 -18.05 8.02
C ILE A 176 7.01 -18.16 7.37
N ARG A 177 6.13 -19.03 7.89
CA ARG A 177 4.70 -19.09 7.54
C ARG A 177 3.89 -18.31 8.56
N TYR A 178 2.86 -17.60 8.12
CA TYR A 178 2.06 -16.70 8.96
C TYR A 178 2.95 -15.73 9.75
N GLY A 179 3.82 -15.04 9.00
CA GLY A 179 4.77 -14.09 9.55
C GLY A 179 4.28 -12.66 9.42
N VAL A 180 4.94 -11.75 10.11
CA VAL A 180 4.78 -10.30 9.97
C VAL A 180 6.06 -9.73 9.42
N ILE A 181 5.94 -8.87 8.42
CA ILE A 181 7.00 -7.94 8.03
C ILE A 181 6.69 -6.56 8.61
N PHE A 182 7.60 -6.04 9.41
CA PHE A 182 7.51 -4.72 10.01
C PHE A 182 8.62 -3.83 9.47
N ILE A 183 8.23 -2.75 8.83
CA ILE A 183 9.14 -1.84 8.11
C ILE A 183 9.01 -0.45 8.72
N CYS A 184 10.14 0.20 8.98
CA CYS A 184 10.18 1.63 9.27
C CYS A 184 11.06 2.33 8.23
N ASN A 185 10.51 3.33 7.55
CA ASN A 185 11.24 4.21 6.67
C ASN A 185 11.61 5.52 7.40
N TYR A 186 12.80 6.05 7.13
CA TYR A 186 13.40 7.19 7.81
C TYR A 186 13.78 8.29 6.82
N ALA A 187 13.49 9.56 7.15
CA ALA A 187 13.88 10.67 6.31
C ALA A 187 14.58 11.82 7.09
N PRO A 188 15.66 12.37 6.52
CA PRO A 188 16.53 11.75 5.51
C PRO A 188 17.07 10.40 5.99
N GLY A 189 17.35 9.48 5.07
CA GLY A 189 17.98 8.20 5.38
C GLY A 189 19.42 8.35 5.86
N GLY A 190 19.90 7.32 6.54
CA GLY A 190 21.30 7.24 6.94
C GLY A 190 22.17 6.75 5.80
N SER A 191 23.28 7.46 5.53
CA SER A 191 24.27 6.98 4.56
C SER A 191 25.04 5.74 5.05
N LEU A 192 24.98 5.46 6.36
CA LEU A 192 25.68 4.40 7.09
C LEU A 192 27.21 4.38 6.95
N SER A 193 27.79 5.31 6.18
CA SER A 193 29.23 5.45 5.87
C SER A 193 30.05 6.19 6.95
N ARG A 194 29.40 6.60 8.04
CA ARG A 194 30.04 7.25 9.19
C ARG A 194 29.38 6.82 10.49
N ARG A 195 29.95 7.28 11.60
CA ARG A 195 29.30 7.20 12.92
C ARG A 195 27.91 7.83 12.84
N PRO A 196 26.90 7.21 13.47
CA PRO A 196 25.52 7.64 13.31
C PRO A 196 25.24 9.01 13.95
N TYR A 197 26.04 9.43 14.94
CA TYR A 197 25.94 10.72 15.61
C TYR A 197 27.30 11.18 16.15
N ARG A 198 27.35 12.42 16.65
CA ARG A 198 28.55 12.99 17.28
C ARG A 198 28.52 12.78 18.79
N PRO A 199 29.53 12.12 19.40
CA PRO A 199 29.58 11.95 20.83
C PRO A 199 29.80 13.30 21.51
N GLY A 200 29.20 13.51 22.69
CA GLY A 200 29.43 14.72 23.48
C GLY A 200 28.32 14.99 24.48
N LYS A 201 28.35 16.19 25.07
CA LYS A 201 27.28 16.65 25.96
C LYS A 201 25.97 16.74 25.16
N ILE A 202 24.89 16.25 25.76
CA ILE A 202 23.54 16.25 25.20
C ILE A 202 23.20 17.64 24.66
N CYS A 203 22.68 17.68 23.43
CA CYS A 203 22.26 18.89 22.72
C CYS A 203 23.34 19.97 22.52
N ALA A 204 24.62 19.69 22.78
CA ALA A 204 25.69 20.70 22.64
C ALA A 204 26.00 21.07 21.18
N GLN A 205 25.54 20.28 20.22
CA GLN A 205 25.74 20.47 18.78
C GLN A 205 24.40 20.49 18.01
N CYS A 206 23.32 20.94 18.65
CA CYS A 206 22.08 21.27 17.95
C CYS A 206 22.25 22.56 17.10
N SER A 207 21.35 22.77 16.14
CA SER A 207 21.27 24.04 15.41
C SER A 207 20.91 25.19 16.36
N ARG A 208 21.19 26.44 15.95
CA ARG A 208 20.93 27.64 16.79
C ARG A 208 19.46 27.82 17.17
N ASP A 209 18.56 27.43 16.27
CA ASP A 209 17.10 27.56 16.44
C ASP A 209 16.46 26.32 17.09
N ASP A 210 17.27 25.29 17.38
CA ASP A 210 16.78 24.06 17.98
C ASP A 210 16.69 24.20 19.51
N ARG A 211 15.67 23.57 20.09
CA ARG A 211 15.50 23.39 21.54
C ARG A 211 15.89 21.99 21.94
N CYS A 212 16.47 21.83 23.13
CA CYS A 212 16.73 20.49 23.68
C CYS A 212 15.46 19.96 24.37
N THR A 213 14.83 18.95 23.76
CA THR A 213 13.61 18.30 24.27
C THR A 213 13.92 16.81 24.39
N ASP A 214 13.69 16.23 25.56
CA ASP A 214 13.95 14.79 25.83
C ASP A 214 15.34 14.30 25.38
N PHE A 215 16.35 15.14 25.63
CA PHE A 215 17.75 14.91 25.25
C PHE A 215 18.04 14.93 23.73
N LEU A 216 17.11 15.45 22.93
CA LEU A 216 17.19 15.53 21.48
C LEU A 216 17.02 16.97 20.97
N CYS A 217 17.62 17.27 19.83
CA CYS A 217 17.49 18.56 19.13
C CYS A 217 16.11 18.63 18.45
N SER A 218 15.19 19.41 19.00
CA SER A 218 13.84 19.65 18.48
C SER A 218 13.73 21.01 17.80
N ASN A 219 12.90 21.13 16.77
CA ASN A 219 12.70 22.33 15.99
C ASN A 219 11.25 22.40 15.50
N ALA A 220 10.53 23.48 15.81
CA ALA A 220 9.09 23.56 15.56
C ALA A 220 8.71 23.46 14.08
N GLU A 221 9.53 24.00 13.17
CA GLU A 221 9.25 23.95 11.73
C GLU A 221 9.51 22.55 11.17
N ARG A 222 10.67 21.96 11.51
CA ARG A 222 11.08 20.63 11.05
C ARG A 222 10.21 19.52 11.63
N ASP A 223 9.82 19.65 12.90
CA ASP A 223 9.10 18.62 13.64
C ASP A 223 7.57 18.71 13.40
N GLN A 224 7.10 19.67 12.60
CA GLN A 224 5.69 19.79 12.22
C GLN A 224 5.19 18.52 11.53
N SER A 225 4.01 18.02 11.91
CA SER A 225 3.33 16.93 11.22
C SER A 225 2.77 17.43 9.89
N VAL A 226 3.34 16.97 8.78
CA VAL A 226 2.81 17.25 7.43
C VAL A 226 1.84 16.13 7.05
N TYR A 227 0.62 16.50 6.68
CA TYR A 227 -0.40 15.54 6.28
C TYR A 227 -0.48 15.40 4.76
N TYR A 228 -0.03 14.26 4.24
CA TYR A 228 -0.01 13.98 2.80
C TYR A 228 -1.30 13.29 2.34
N ARG A 229 -2.42 14.02 2.34
CA ARG A 229 -3.77 13.44 2.10
C ARG A 229 -3.87 12.50 0.90
N PHE A 230 -3.22 12.84 -0.23
CA PHE A 230 -3.37 12.13 -1.50
C PHE A 230 -2.09 11.44 -1.97
N TRP A 231 -1.06 11.33 -1.14
CA TRP A 231 0.21 10.75 -1.55
C TRP A 231 0.26 9.25 -1.27
N TYR A 232 0.59 8.48 -2.30
CA TYR A 232 0.83 7.04 -2.25
C TYR A 232 1.95 6.70 -3.24
N PRO A 233 2.82 5.71 -2.93
CA PRO A 233 3.85 5.28 -3.87
C PRO A 233 3.23 4.82 -5.18
N ARG A 234 3.78 5.28 -6.31
CA ARG A 234 3.20 5.02 -7.64
C ARG A 234 3.20 3.55 -8.02
N TRP A 235 4.17 2.81 -7.48
CA TRP A 235 4.43 1.38 -7.65
C TRP A 235 3.64 0.49 -6.68
N GLU A 236 2.79 1.05 -5.80
CA GLU A 236 1.91 0.25 -4.94
C GLU A 236 0.82 -0.45 -5.76
N VAL A 237 0.70 -1.77 -5.61
CA VAL A 237 -0.30 -2.61 -6.30
C VAL A 237 -1.00 -3.54 -5.27
N PRO A 238 -2.35 -3.65 -5.27
CA PRO A 238 -3.27 -2.75 -5.96
C PRO A 238 -3.18 -1.35 -5.36
N ARG A 239 -3.24 -0.33 -6.22
CA ARG A 239 -3.19 1.06 -5.76
C ARG A 239 -4.44 1.35 -4.91
N PRO A 240 -4.29 1.97 -3.73
CA PRO A 240 -5.43 2.44 -2.96
C PRO A 240 -6.30 3.36 -3.81
N ILE A 241 -7.62 3.23 -3.71
CA ILE A 241 -8.54 4.13 -4.41
C ILE A 241 -8.51 5.46 -3.66
N VAL A 242 -7.80 6.42 -4.22
CA VAL A 242 -7.72 7.78 -3.69
C VAL A 242 -8.31 8.71 -4.73
N CYS A 243 -9.42 9.34 -4.40
CA CYS A 243 -10.11 10.25 -5.30
C CYS A 243 -9.83 11.67 -4.79
N ASP A 244 -9.00 12.41 -5.52
CA ASP A 244 -8.76 13.82 -5.26
C ASP A 244 -10.03 14.65 -5.58
N PRO A 245 -10.07 15.95 -5.22
CA PRO A 245 -11.26 16.77 -5.49
C PRO A 245 -11.65 16.82 -6.98
N LEU A 246 -10.68 16.68 -7.89
CA LEU A 246 -10.91 16.66 -9.33
C LEU A 246 -11.56 15.34 -9.78
N CYS A 247 -11.10 14.21 -9.25
CA CYS A 247 -11.70 12.88 -9.43
C CYS A 247 -13.14 12.87 -8.93
N LEU A 248 -13.42 13.42 -7.75
CA LEU A 248 -14.78 13.54 -7.22
C LEU A 248 -15.64 14.44 -8.12
N PHE A 249 -15.11 15.58 -8.56
CA PHE A 249 -15.81 16.45 -9.49
C PHE A 249 -16.16 15.76 -10.82
N ILE A 250 -15.19 15.04 -11.43
CA ILE A 250 -15.41 14.27 -12.66
C ILE A 250 -16.45 13.18 -12.44
N PHE A 251 -16.39 12.48 -11.31
CA PHE A 251 -17.38 11.47 -10.95
C PHE A 251 -18.79 12.07 -10.84
N PHE A 252 -18.96 13.16 -10.09
CA PHE A 252 -20.27 13.83 -9.98
C PHE A 252 -20.76 14.40 -11.30
N LEU A 253 -19.86 14.96 -12.12
CA LEU A 253 -20.18 15.45 -13.46
C LEU A 253 -20.66 14.31 -14.37
N ARG A 254 -19.98 13.17 -14.36
CA ARG A 254 -20.39 11.98 -15.14
C ARG A 254 -21.74 11.46 -14.68
N MET A 255 -21.95 11.34 -13.37
CA MET A 255 -23.23 10.90 -12.81
C MET A 255 -24.36 11.89 -13.15
N LEU A 256 -24.10 13.20 -13.11
CA LEU A 256 -25.04 14.24 -13.51
C LEU A 256 -25.39 14.12 -15.00
N CYS A 257 -24.40 14.03 -15.89
CA CYS A 257 -24.63 13.86 -17.32
C CYS A 257 -25.43 12.60 -17.62
N PHE A 258 -25.11 11.47 -16.98
CA PHE A 258 -25.86 10.23 -17.14
C PHE A 258 -27.32 10.37 -16.69
N SER A 259 -27.56 11.02 -15.54
CA SER A 259 -28.92 11.28 -15.06
C SER A 259 -29.71 12.20 -16.02
N ILE A 260 -29.06 13.22 -16.59
CA ILE A 260 -29.67 14.11 -17.59
C ILE A 260 -30.03 13.32 -18.85
N CYS A 261 -29.14 12.45 -19.35
CA CYS A 261 -29.43 11.59 -20.49
C CYS A 261 -30.66 10.70 -20.24
N ILE A 262 -30.75 10.07 -19.06
CA ILE A 262 -31.93 9.27 -18.70
C ILE A 262 -33.20 10.11 -18.71
N VAL A 263 -33.17 11.30 -18.09
CA VAL A 263 -34.33 12.20 -18.05
C VAL A 263 -34.74 12.63 -19.45
N VAL A 264 -33.78 12.96 -20.33
CA VAL A 264 -34.05 13.32 -21.73
C VAL A 264 -34.71 12.16 -22.47
N VAL A 265 -34.18 10.94 -22.33
CA VAL A 265 -34.77 9.73 -22.94
C VAL A 265 -36.21 9.51 -22.45
N LEU A 266 -36.44 9.60 -21.14
CA LEU A 266 -37.78 9.47 -20.56
C LEU A 266 -38.75 10.55 -21.07
N ILE A 267 -38.29 11.80 -21.21
CA ILE A 267 -39.09 12.88 -21.79
C ILE A 267 -39.44 12.57 -23.24
N ILE A 268 -38.45 12.15 -24.06
CA ILE A 268 -38.67 11.82 -25.48
C ILE A 268 -39.68 10.67 -25.59
N GLN A 269 -39.49 9.58 -24.85
CA GLN A 269 -40.42 8.45 -24.83
C GLN A 269 -41.83 8.84 -24.37
N SER A 270 -41.96 9.75 -23.39
CA SER A 270 -43.27 10.23 -22.94
C SER A 270 -44.01 11.08 -23.97
N ARG A 271 -43.28 11.83 -24.81
CA ARG A 271 -43.83 12.72 -25.84
C ARG A 271 -44.06 12.00 -27.16
N PHE A 272 -43.25 10.99 -27.46
CA PHE A 272 -43.27 10.21 -28.68
C PHE A 272 -43.30 8.71 -28.34
N PRO A 273 -44.43 8.20 -27.81
CA PRO A 273 -44.53 6.82 -27.34
C PRO A 273 -44.34 5.77 -28.45
N ASN A 274 -44.50 6.17 -29.73
CA ASN A 274 -44.38 5.29 -30.90
C ASN A 274 -43.04 5.43 -31.64
N ILE A 275 -42.07 6.20 -31.12
CA ILE A 275 -40.81 6.48 -31.85
C ILE A 275 -39.96 5.21 -32.07
N LEU A 276 -40.19 4.16 -31.29
CA LEU A 276 -39.55 2.85 -31.44
C LEU A 276 -40.37 1.87 -32.32
N LEU A 277 -41.64 2.18 -32.61
CA LEU A 277 -42.47 1.37 -33.53
C LEU A 277 -42.25 1.75 -35.00
N GLU A 278 -41.78 2.96 -35.27
CA GLU A 278 -41.52 3.43 -36.64
C GLU A 278 -40.26 2.77 -37.26
N GLU A 279 -39.31 2.33 -36.42
CA GLU A 279 -38.11 1.60 -36.87
C GLU A 279 -38.46 0.17 -37.34
N GLU A 280 -39.47 -0.48 -36.73
CA GLU A 280 -40.03 -1.75 -37.21
C GLU A 280 -40.72 -1.60 -38.59
N MET A 281 -41.25 -0.43 -38.92
CA MET A 281 -41.93 -0.19 -40.20
C MET A 281 -40.97 0.06 -41.36
N MET A 282 -39.77 0.61 -41.11
CA MET A 282 -38.74 0.81 -42.14
C MET A 282 -38.02 -0.49 -42.51
N LEU A 283 -37.78 -1.37 -41.53
CA LEU A 283 -37.20 -2.70 -41.78
C LEU A 283 -38.18 -3.66 -42.47
N ALA A 284 -39.48 -3.54 -42.17
CA ALA A 284 -40.50 -4.38 -42.80
C ALA A 284 -40.73 -4.05 -44.29
N SER A 285 -40.55 -2.79 -44.70
CA SER A 285 -40.70 -2.39 -46.12
C SER A 285 -39.56 -2.88 -47.01
N ASP A 286 -38.35 -3.03 -46.47
CA ASP A 286 -37.17 -3.49 -47.24
C ASP A 286 -37.20 -5.00 -47.52
N LEU A 287 -37.95 -5.77 -46.72
CA LEU A 287 -38.13 -7.22 -46.91
C LEU A 287 -39.19 -7.58 -47.96
N THR A 288 -39.96 -6.62 -48.47
CA THR A 288 -41.05 -6.89 -49.43
C THR A 288 -40.67 -6.80 -50.90
N GLU A 289 -39.45 -6.39 -51.27
CA GLU A 289 -39.05 -6.21 -52.68
C GLU A 289 -37.89 -7.08 -53.20
N VAL A 290 -37.34 -8.01 -52.41
CA VAL A 290 -36.19 -8.82 -52.86
C VAL A 290 -36.57 -10.29 -53.01
N GLY A 291 -36.56 -10.77 -54.25
CA GLY A 291 -36.83 -12.16 -54.60
C GLY A 291 -35.76 -13.14 -54.08
N PRO A 292 -36.09 -14.43 -53.95
CA PRO A 292 -35.28 -15.44 -53.24
C PRO A 292 -33.87 -15.71 -53.83
N GLU A 293 -33.53 -15.13 -54.98
CA GLU A 293 -32.18 -15.26 -55.58
C GLU A 293 -31.14 -14.32 -54.95
N GLN A 294 -31.52 -13.17 -54.36
CA GLN A 294 -30.54 -12.26 -53.74
C GLN A 294 -30.26 -12.53 -52.26
N LEU A 295 -31.00 -13.44 -51.63
CA LEU A 295 -30.68 -13.90 -50.27
C LEU A 295 -29.46 -14.83 -50.26
N GLN A 296 -29.28 -15.63 -51.32
CA GLN A 296 -28.13 -16.53 -51.46
C GLN A 296 -26.82 -15.78 -51.72
N GLU A 297 -26.84 -14.74 -52.57
CA GLU A 297 -25.65 -13.91 -52.82
C GLU A 297 -25.18 -13.15 -51.57
N LYS A 298 -26.12 -12.69 -50.72
CA LYS A 298 -25.78 -11.99 -49.47
C LYS A 298 -25.30 -12.90 -48.34
N GLU A 299 -25.79 -14.15 -48.28
CA GLU A 299 -25.26 -15.14 -47.32
C GLU A 299 -23.85 -15.59 -47.72
N GLU A 300 -23.57 -15.75 -49.01
CA GLU A 300 -22.22 -16.09 -49.51
C GLU A 300 -21.21 -14.93 -49.30
N GLU A 301 -21.60 -13.67 -49.53
CA GLU A 301 -20.72 -12.51 -49.23
C GLU A 301 -20.45 -12.33 -47.72
N MET A 302 -21.41 -12.70 -46.86
CA MET A 302 -21.24 -12.58 -45.41
C MET A 302 -20.36 -13.70 -44.83
N GLU A 303 -20.43 -14.94 -45.36
CA GLU A 303 -19.53 -16.03 -44.97
C GLU A 303 -18.08 -15.80 -45.46
N GLU A 304 -17.90 -15.22 -46.66
CA GLU A 304 -16.57 -14.93 -47.20
C GLU A 304 -15.88 -13.77 -46.44
N GLY A 305 -16.66 -12.78 -46.00
CA GLY A 305 -16.19 -11.68 -45.15
C GLY A 305 -15.81 -12.10 -43.72
N ASP A 306 -16.53 -13.07 -43.12
CA ASP A 306 -16.18 -13.61 -41.81
C ASP A 306 -14.96 -14.53 -41.87
N ARG A 307 -14.78 -15.30 -42.95
CA ARG A 307 -13.56 -16.09 -43.16
C ARG A 307 -12.32 -15.20 -43.34
N GLY A 308 -12.43 -14.09 -44.08
CA GLY A 308 -11.33 -13.14 -44.25
C GLY A 308 -10.90 -12.45 -42.94
N LYS A 309 -11.84 -12.19 -42.02
CA LYS A 309 -11.52 -11.62 -40.70
C LYS A 309 -10.83 -12.61 -39.76
N VAL A 310 -11.20 -13.88 -39.84
CA VAL A 310 -10.54 -14.94 -39.05
C VAL A 310 -9.11 -15.15 -39.54
N GLU A 311 -8.87 -15.10 -40.85
CA GLU A 311 -7.51 -15.17 -41.42
C GLU A 311 -6.66 -13.95 -41.05
N GLU A 312 -7.24 -12.75 -41.00
CA GLU A 312 -6.55 -11.53 -40.54
C GLU A 312 -6.20 -11.57 -39.03
N GLU A 313 -7.08 -12.13 -38.18
CA GLU A 313 -6.82 -12.30 -36.75
C GLU A 313 -5.77 -13.39 -36.46
N GLU A 314 -5.71 -14.44 -37.28
CA GLU A 314 -4.68 -15.48 -37.18
C GLU A 314 -3.31 -14.96 -37.64
N GLU A 315 -3.24 -14.17 -38.73
CA GLU A 315 -1.99 -13.54 -39.18
C GLU A 315 -1.48 -12.49 -38.16
N TYR A 316 -2.37 -11.80 -37.44
CA TYR A 316 -1.97 -10.87 -36.39
C TYR A 316 -1.41 -11.57 -35.16
N LYS A 317 -1.94 -12.74 -34.80
CA LYS A 317 -1.44 -13.57 -33.69
C LYS A 317 -0.10 -14.21 -33.99
N GLU A 318 0.11 -14.73 -35.20
CA GLU A 318 1.43 -15.25 -35.60
C GLU A 318 2.52 -14.16 -35.53
N LYS A 319 2.19 -12.91 -35.92
CA LYS A 319 3.12 -11.77 -35.82
C LYS A 319 3.37 -11.29 -34.39
N GLU A 320 2.46 -11.52 -33.44
CA GLU A 320 2.71 -11.25 -32.02
C GLU A 320 3.56 -12.36 -31.39
N GLU A 321 3.35 -13.62 -31.78
CA GLU A 321 4.16 -14.75 -31.30
C GLU A 321 5.60 -14.71 -31.84
N GLU A 322 5.82 -14.29 -33.09
CA GLU A 322 7.19 -14.04 -33.62
C GLU A 322 7.90 -12.90 -32.88
N LYS A 323 7.19 -11.83 -32.49
CA LYS A 323 7.77 -10.72 -31.72
C LYS A 323 8.11 -11.11 -30.28
N GLU A 324 7.27 -11.91 -29.62
CA GLU A 324 7.61 -12.46 -28.28
C GLU A 324 8.73 -13.50 -28.34
N GLY A 325 8.95 -14.14 -29.49
CA GLY A 325 10.09 -15.03 -29.74
C GLY A 325 11.40 -14.26 -29.89
N ASP A 326 11.41 -13.23 -30.74
CA ASP A 326 12.58 -12.37 -30.99
C ASP A 326 13.02 -11.61 -29.72
N GLU A 327 12.07 -11.11 -28.89
CA GLU A 327 12.39 -10.44 -27.62
C GLU A 327 12.97 -11.41 -26.56
N LYS A 328 12.71 -12.72 -26.67
CA LYS A 328 13.31 -13.75 -25.79
C LYS A 328 14.69 -14.18 -26.27
N GLU A 329 14.92 -14.29 -27.58
CA GLU A 329 16.25 -14.59 -28.14
C GLU A 329 17.24 -13.42 -27.94
N GLU A 330 16.78 -12.16 -28.00
CA GLU A 330 17.61 -10.99 -27.67
C GLU A 330 17.98 -10.95 -26.18
N GLY A 331 17.08 -11.38 -25.28
CA GLY A 331 17.34 -11.46 -23.83
C GLY A 331 18.32 -12.57 -23.43
N GLU A 332 18.25 -13.75 -24.07
CA GLU A 332 19.20 -14.85 -23.80
C GLU A 332 20.60 -14.57 -24.40
N GLY A 333 20.68 -13.79 -25.49
CA GLY A 333 21.95 -13.37 -26.09
C GLY A 333 22.76 -12.36 -25.27
N GLU A 334 22.08 -11.48 -24.51
CA GLU A 334 22.75 -10.50 -23.62
C GLU A 334 23.30 -11.16 -22.34
N ASP A 335 22.61 -12.17 -21.79
CA ASP A 335 23.07 -12.93 -20.62
C ASP A 335 24.32 -13.79 -20.94
N ASP A 336 24.40 -14.40 -22.12
CA ASP A 336 25.57 -15.19 -22.57
C ASP A 336 26.80 -14.32 -22.88
N GLU A 337 26.62 -13.06 -23.30
CA GLU A 337 27.73 -12.11 -23.53
C GLU A 337 28.26 -11.51 -22.22
N GLN A 338 27.41 -11.42 -21.19
CA GLN A 338 27.78 -10.98 -19.84
C GLN A 338 28.52 -12.08 -19.06
N GLU A 339 28.13 -13.35 -19.21
CA GLU A 339 28.82 -14.50 -18.59
C GLU A 339 30.21 -14.78 -19.20
N LYS A 340 30.44 -14.40 -20.47
CA LYS A 340 31.77 -14.46 -21.11
C LYS A 340 32.72 -13.35 -20.65
N LYS A 341 32.23 -12.15 -20.37
CA LYS A 341 33.05 -11.02 -19.86
C LYS A 341 33.48 -11.21 -18.39
N GLU A 342 32.71 -11.95 -17.59
CA GLU A 342 33.13 -12.34 -16.23
C GLU A 342 34.16 -13.48 -16.22
N LYS A 343 34.19 -14.36 -17.22
CA LYS A 343 35.21 -15.42 -17.32
C LYS A 343 36.55 -14.94 -17.86
N GLU A 344 36.58 -13.90 -18.70
CA GLU A 344 37.83 -13.34 -19.25
C GLU A 344 38.57 -12.39 -18.28
N SER A 345 37.92 -11.94 -17.20
CA SER A 345 38.52 -11.06 -16.17
C SER A 345 39.12 -11.81 -14.97
N VAL A 346 39.02 -13.14 -14.94
CA VAL A 346 39.54 -13.98 -13.83
C VAL A 346 40.89 -14.64 -14.17
N GLU A 347 41.36 -14.61 -15.42
CA GLU A 347 42.64 -15.24 -15.81
C GLU A 347 43.87 -14.31 -15.75
N ASP A 348 43.73 -13.01 -15.45
CA ASP A 348 44.85 -12.04 -15.50
C ASP A 348 45.47 -11.64 -14.13
N GLU A 349 45.07 -12.22 -13.00
CA GLU A 349 45.61 -11.86 -11.66
C GLU A 349 46.61 -12.85 -11.02
N ASP A 350 47.14 -13.83 -11.76
CA ASP A 350 48.17 -14.75 -11.25
C ASP A 350 49.52 -14.63 -11.99
N LEU A 351 50.27 -13.55 -11.73
CA LEU A 351 51.72 -13.53 -11.97
C LEU A 351 52.51 -12.96 -10.77
N PRO A 352 53.57 -13.65 -10.28
CA PRO A 352 54.27 -13.25 -9.07
C PRO A 352 55.32 -12.15 -9.34
N PRO A 353 55.59 -11.26 -8.38
CA PRO A 353 56.52 -10.14 -8.59
C PRO A 353 58.00 -10.58 -8.54
N GLN A 354 58.82 -9.97 -9.41
CA GLN A 354 60.28 -9.94 -9.34
C GLN A 354 60.78 -8.79 -8.47
#